data_AF-G9KR69-F1
#
_entry.id   AF-G9KR69-F1
#
_cell.length_a   1.000
_cell.length_b   1.000
_cell.length_c   1.000
_cell.angle_alpha   90.00
_cell.angle_beta   90.00
_cell.angle_gamma   90.00
#
_symmetry.space_group_name_H-M   'P 1'
#
loop_
_entity.id
_entity.type
_entity.pdbx_description
1 polymer ?
#
loop_
_entity_poly.entity_id
_entity_poly.type
_entity_poly.pdbx_seq_one_letter_code
_entity_poly.pdbx_strand_id
1 'polypeptide(L)' 'GAEPTTSEFTVLMHGPKLKTIEGIVMAADSARSFSPLEKFGQNFLEKLIGIEVPHKLLERVTFVDTPG' A
#
# COMPACT_ATOMS: atom_id res chain seq x y z
N GLY A 1 -2.36 2.18 -27.36
CA GLY A 1 -2.91 1.67 -26.08
C GLY A 1 -3.06 2.85 -25.14
N ALA A 2 -3.93 2.76 -24.13
CA ALA A 2 -3.88 3.73 -23.05
C ALA A 2 -2.48 3.63 -22.40
N GLU A 3 -1.80 4.76 -22.23
CA GLU A 3 -0.57 4.77 -21.43
C GLU A 3 -0.89 4.32 -20.00
N PRO A 4 0.00 3.56 -19.35
CA PRO A 4 -0.13 3.30 -17.92
C PRO A 4 -0.12 4.62 -17.16
N THR A 5 -1.20 4.89 -16.42
CA THR A 5 -1.34 6.11 -15.62
C THR A 5 -0.94 5.91 -14.16
N THR A 6 -0.69 4.67 -13.74
CA THR A 6 -0.35 4.33 -12.36
C THR A 6 1.17 4.20 -12.23
N SER A 7 1.81 5.10 -11.47
CA SER A 7 3.26 5.09 -11.23
C SER A 7 3.66 4.41 -9.91
N GLU A 8 2.70 4.21 -9.00
CA GLU A 8 2.91 3.71 -7.65
C GLU A 8 2.25 2.35 -7.40
N PHE A 9 2.82 1.56 -6.48
CA PHE A 9 2.16 0.42 -5.88
C PHE A 9 1.19 0.92 -4.83
N THR A 10 -0.10 0.62 -4.98
CA THR A 10 -1.12 1.02 -4.01
C THR A 10 -1.73 -0.19 -3.32
N VAL A 11 -1.61 -0.23 -1.99
CA VAL A 11 -2.22 -1.24 -1.13
C VAL A 11 -3.48 -0.66 -0.51
N LEU A 12 -4.64 -1.14 -0.94
CA LEU A 12 -5.93 -0.79 -0.35
C LEU A 12 -6.32 -1.84 0.68
N MET A 13 -6.37 -1.42 1.95
CA MET A 13 -6.60 -2.29 3.10
C MET A 13 -7.67 -1.72 4.03
N HIS A 14 -8.15 -2.56 4.95
CA HIS A 14 -9.11 -2.10 5.95
C HIS A 14 -8.44 -1.20 6.99
N GLY A 15 -9.17 -0.18 7.43
CA GLY A 15 -8.84 0.58 8.63
C GLY A 15 -10.04 1.33 9.17
N PRO A 16 -9.93 1.91 10.38
CA PRO A 16 -11.06 2.53 11.08
C PRO A 16 -11.53 3.84 10.45
N LYS A 17 -10.70 4.46 9.58
CA LYS A 17 -10.98 5.71 8.89
C LYS A 17 -10.22 5.77 7.58
N LEU A 18 -10.66 6.64 6.68
CA LEU A 18 -9.92 6.94 5.46
C LEU A 18 -8.55 7.55 5.83
N LYS A 19 -7.46 6.87 5.47
CA LYS A 19 -6.09 7.32 5.76
C LYS A 19 -5.12 6.84 4.70
N THR A 20 -4.27 7.73 4.22
CA THR A 20 -3.10 7.38 3.40
C THR A 20 -1.88 7.20 4.31
N ILE A 21 -1.06 6.19 4.01
CA ILE A 21 0.14 5.81 4.75
C ILE A 21 1.30 5.71 3.76
N GLU A 22 2.42 6.35 4.08
CA GLU A 22 3.65 6.26 3.30
C GLU A 22 4.25 4.85 3.40
N GLY A 23 4.84 4.36 2.30
CA GLY A 23 5.43 3.04 2.24
C GLY A 23 6.53 2.79 3.28
N ILE A 24 7.32 3.82 3.61
CA ILE A 24 8.33 3.72 4.67
C ILE A 24 7.71 3.48 6.05
N VAL A 25 6.59 4.16 6.35
CA VAL A 25 5.86 3.99 7.61
C VAL A 25 5.17 2.63 7.63
N MET A 26 4.63 2.17 6.50
CA MET A 26 4.04 0.84 6.41
C MET A 26 5.04 -0.27 6.67
N ALA A 27 6.25 -0.14 6.13
CA ALA A 27 7.29 -1.15 6.25
C ALA A 27 7.91 -1.19 7.66
N ALA A 28 8.02 -0.03 8.31
CA ALA A 28 8.50 0.08 9.69
C ALA A 28 7.48 -0.40 10.75
N ASP A 29 6.19 -0.46 10.42
CA ASP A 29 5.14 -0.92 11.33
C ASP A 29 5.16 -2.45 11.46
N SER A 30 5.77 -2.95 12.54
CA SER A 30 5.89 -4.38 12.84
C SER A 30 4.56 -5.08 13.12
N ALA A 31 3.48 -4.34 13.36
CA ALA A 31 2.13 -4.91 13.46
C ALA A 31 1.55 -5.24 12.06
N ARG A 32 2.16 -4.75 10.98
CA ARG A 32 1.76 -5.00 9.60
C ARG A 32 2.69 -5.99 8.90
N SER A 33 2.19 -6.59 7.84
CA SER A 33 2.92 -7.60 7.06
C SER A 33 3.82 -7.01 5.96
N PHE A 34 4.19 -5.71 6.04
CA PHE A 34 4.96 -5.02 4.98
C PHE A 34 6.45 -4.89 5.26
N SER A 35 6.94 -5.24 6.45
CA SER A 35 8.38 -5.17 6.78
C SER A 35 9.30 -5.93 5.82
N PRO A 36 8.91 -7.07 5.19
CA PRO A 36 9.78 -7.71 4.19
C PRO A 36 10.01 -6.89 2.93
N LEU A 37 9.26 -5.80 2.70
CA LEU A 37 9.43 -4.93 1.54
C LEU A 37 10.61 -3.96 1.70
N GLU A 38 11.13 -3.76 2.90
CA GLU A 38 12.32 -2.92 3.14
C GLU A 38 13.54 -3.41 2.33
N LYS A 39 13.61 -4.71 2.04
CA LYS A 39 14.68 -5.31 1.22
C LYS A 39 14.79 -4.74 -0.20
N PHE A 40 13.73 -4.12 -0.72
CA PHE A 40 13.72 -3.49 -2.04
C PHE A 40 14.27 -2.05 -2.02
N GLY A 41 14.56 -1.51 -0.83
CA GLY A 41 15.22 -0.23 -0.64
C GLY A 41 14.30 0.99 -0.71
N GLN A 42 14.87 2.15 -0.37
CA GLN A 42 14.17 3.42 -0.22
C GLN A 42 13.37 3.81 -1.48
N ASN A 43 13.96 3.68 -2.66
CA ASN A 43 13.33 4.04 -3.93
C ASN A 43 12.04 3.25 -4.21
N PHE A 44 11.93 2.02 -3.69
CA PHE A 44 10.70 1.23 -3.79
C PHE A 44 9.66 1.73 -2.80
N LEU A 45 10.05 1.98 -1.54
CA LEU A 45 9.16 2.44 -0.48
C LEU A 45 8.55 3.82 -0.77
N GLU A 46 9.27 4.68 -1.49
CA GLU A 46 8.75 5.97 -1.98
C GLU A 46 7.63 5.81 -3.02
N LYS A 47 7.59 4.67 -3.71
CA LYS A 47 6.55 4.31 -4.69
C LYS A 47 5.49 3.38 -4.11
N LEU A 48 5.55 3.06 -2.82
CA LEU A 48 4.56 2.25 -2.13
C LEU A 48 3.63 3.16 -1.32
N ILE A 49 2.33 3.03 -1.55
CA ILE A 49 1.30 3.79 -0.87
C ILE A 49 0.32 2.82 -0.22
N GLY A 50 -0.01 3.05 1.05
CA GLY A 50 -1.09 2.36 1.74
C GLY A 50 -2.31 3.26 1.85
N ILE A 51 -3.50 2.71 1.61
CA ILE A 51 -4.76 3.40 1.81
C ILE A 51 -5.64 2.52 2.69
N GLU A 52 -6.00 3.05 3.86
CA GLU A 52 -6.99 2.45 4.75
C GLU A 52 -8.37 3.00 4.43
N VAL A 53 -9.36 2.11 4.31
CA VAL A 53 -10.77 2.49 4.12
C VAL A 53 -11.66 1.65 5.05
N PRO A 54 -12.64 2.26 5.75
CA PRO A 54 -13.58 1.54 6.60
C PRO A 54 -14.66 0.85 5.74
N HIS A 55 -14.27 -0.21 5.04
CA HIS A 55 -15.16 -0.96 4.15
C HIS A 55 -15.17 -2.45 4.49
N LYS A 56 -16.37 -3.04 4.57
CA LYS A 56 -16.59 -4.44 4.99
C LYS A 56 -15.88 -5.46 4.12
N LEU A 57 -15.75 -5.20 2.81
CA LEU A 57 -15.00 -6.09 1.92
C LEU A 57 -13.54 -6.18 2.34
N LEU A 58 -12.95 -5.03 2.73
CA LEU A 58 -11.53 -4.96 3.06
C LEU A 58 -11.18 -5.65 4.37
N GLU A 59 -12.17 -5.92 5.24
CA GLU A 59 -11.97 -6.75 6.44
C GLU A 59 -11.52 -8.17 6.09
N ARG A 60 -11.75 -8.60 4.84
CA ARG A 60 -11.46 -9.96 4.36
C ARG A 60 -10.43 -10.00 3.24
N VAL A 61 -10.25 -8.90 2.51
CA VAL A 61 -9.33 -8.84 1.37
C VAL A 61 -8.52 -7.54 1.39
N THR A 62 -7.29 -7.60 0.91
CA THR A 62 -6.47 -6.44 0.61
C THR A 62 -6.24 -6.42 -0.89
N PHE A 63 -6.46 -5.27 -1.52
CA PHE A 63 -6.16 -5.10 -2.94
C PHE A 63 -4.78 -4.48 -3.09
N VAL A 64 -4.03 -4.98 -4.06
CA VAL A 64 -2.75 -4.41 -4.46
C VAL A 64 -2.90 -4.01 -5.91
N ASP A 65 -2.89 -2.71 -6.16
CA ASP A 65 -2.78 -2.13 -7.49
C ASP A 65 -1.30 -1.92 -7.82
N THR A 66 -0.89 -2.31 -9.01
CA THR A 66 0.51 -2.31 -9.45
C THR A 66 0.70 -1.33 -10.60
N PRO A 67 1.86 -0.64 -10.69
CA PRO A 67 2.18 0.17 -11.86
C PRO A 67 2.06 -0.66 -13.15
N GLY A 68 1.55 -0.02 -14.21
CA GLY A 68 1.39 -0.65 -15.53
C GLY A 68 2.55 -0.39 -16.49
#